data_AF-A0AB39QDM6-F1
#
_entry.id   AF-A0AB39QDM6-F1
#
_cell.length_a   1.000
_cell.length_b   1.000
_cell.length_c   1.000
_cell.angle_alpha   90.00
_cell.angle_beta   90.00
_cell.angle_gamma   90.00
#
_symmetry.space_group_name_H-M   'P 1'
#
loop_
_entity.id
_entity.type
_entity.pdbx_description
1 polymer ?
#
loop_
_entity_poly.entity_id
_entity_poly.type
_entity_poly.pdbx_seq_one_letter_code
_entity_poly.pdbx_strand_id
1 'polypeptide(L)'
;MDWEHRFEAGLPLYVQVSRSAAVLHLSEHHGDGSPQGVVWFPVRDLSALHKELLTRPNAPMRPGIDLAAPGGPTMQVIDPNGNILRFAQSPSAQ
;
A
#
# COMPACT_ATOMS: atom_id res chain seq x y z
N MET A 1 5.16 4.64 -10.78
CA MET A 1 6.17 3.58 -10.97
C MET A 1 7.46 4.29 -11.30
N ASP A 2 8.55 3.90 -10.64
CA ASP A 2 9.82 4.61 -10.73
C ASP A 2 10.76 3.89 -11.69
N TRP A 3 10.93 2.58 -11.52
CA TRP A 3 11.73 1.73 -12.38
C TRP A 3 11.33 0.26 -12.22
N GLU A 4 11.74 -0.55 -13.20
CA GLU A 4 11.60 -2.01 -13.20
C GLU A 4 12.90 -2.68 -13.64
N HIS A 5 13.13 -3.89 -13.16
CA HIS A 5 14.25 -4.73 -13.55
C HIS A 5 13.77 -6.16 -13.79
N ARG A 6 14.20 -6.73 -14.91
CA ARG A 6 14.04 -8.13 -15.26
C ARG A 6 15.33 -8.59 -15.94
N PHE A 7 15.83 -9.77 -15.57
CA PHE A 7 17.04 -10.32 -16.19
C PHE A 7 16.81 -10.65 -17.67
N GLU A 8 15.69 -11.31 -17.98
CA GLU A 8 15.26 -11.67 -19.34
C GLU A 8 13.73 -11.71 -19.42
N ALA A 9 13.18 -11.73 -20.63
CA ALA A 9 11.73 -11.84 -20.82
C ALA A 9 11.18 -13.13 -20.17
N GLY A 10 10.18 -13.00 -19.31
CA GLY A 10 9.54 -14.12 -18.61
C GLY A 10 10.17 -14.52 -17.27
N LEU A 11 11.33 -13.98 -16.89
CA LEU A 11 11.94 -14.19 -15.56
C LEU A 11 11.40 -13.22 -14.50
N PRO A 12 11.42 -13.49 -13.20
CA PRO A 12 10.78 -12.64 -12.18
C PRO A 12 11.04 -11.14 -12.29
N LEU A 13 10.00 -10.33 -12.08
CA LEU A 13 10.06 -8.87 -12.06
C LEU A 13 10.42 -8.33 -10.69
N TYR A 14 11.28 -7.32 -10.67
CA TYR A 14 11.48 -6.44 -9.53
C TYR A 14 11.08 -5.01 -9.92
N VAL A 15 10.24 -4.36 -9.11
CA VAL A 15 9.72 -3.01 -9.39
C VAL A 15 9.87 -2.12 -8.17
N GLN A 16 10.24 -0.86 -8.39
CA GLN A 16 10.07 0.19 -7.40
C GLN A 16 8.91 1.11 -7.77
N VAL A 17 8.05 1.38 -6.79
CA VAL A 17 7.02 2.41 -6.91
C VAL A 17 7.14 3.39 -5.76
N SER A 18 7.04 4.68 -6.05
CA SER A 18 6.97 5.71 -5.03
C SER A 18 5.63 6.44 -5.06
N ARG A 19 5.25 6.97 -3.90
CA ARG A 19 4.20 7.96 -3.75
C ARG A 19 4.56 8.87 -2.59
N SER A 20 4.78 10.15 -2.87
CA SER A 20 5.30 11.10 -1.89
C SER A 20 6.61 10.58 -1.29
N ALA A 21 6.72 10.46 0.03
CA ALA A 21 7.91 9.91 0.70
C ALA A 21 7.88 8.37 0.83
N ALA A 22 6.79 7.70 0.48
CA ALA A 22 6.70 6.24 0.56
C ALA A 22 7.31 5.61 -0.68
N VAL A 23 8.23 4.66 -0.48
CA VAL A 23 8.84 3.83 -1.52
C VAL A 23 8.55 2.37 -1.20
N LEU A 24 8.03 1.64 -2.18
CA LEU A 24 7.83 0.20 -2.11
C LEU A 24 8.65 -0.50 -3.18
N HIS A 25 9.33 -1.56 -2.76
CA HIS A 25 9.97 -2.51 -3.63
C HIS A 25 9.10 -3.76 -3.69
N LEU A 26 8.70 -4.14 -4.90
CA LEU A 26 7.86 -5.30 -5.18
C LEU A 26 8.70 -6.31 -5.95
N SER A 27 8.64 -7.58 -5.55
CA SER A 27 9.45 -8.63 -6.16
C SER A 27 8.62 -9.88 -6.41
N GLU A 28 8.74 -10.44 -7.61
CA GLU A 28 8.27 -11.79 -7.96
C GLU A 28 9.29 -12.87 -7.59
N HIS A 29 10.50 -12.50 -7.13
CA HIS A 29 11.51 -13.48 -6.75
C HIS A 29 11.11 -14.23 -5.49
N HIS A 30 11.27 -15.55 -5.54
CA HIS A 30 11.02 -16.41 -4.39
C HIS A 30 11.99 -16.07 -3.25
N GLY A 31 11.45 -15.75 -2.08
CA GLY A 31 12.23 -15.48 -0.86
C GLY A 31 12.55 -14.00 -0.60
N ASP A 32 12.26 -13.08 -1.54
CA ASP A 32 12.53 -11.64 -1.36
C ASP A 32 11.61 -10.97 -0.32
N GLY A 33 10.47 -11.59 -0.01
CA GLY A 33 9.49 -11.06 0.93
C GLY A 33 8.79 -12.16 1.72
N SER A 34 8.01 -11.72 2.71
CA SER A 34 7.14 -12.58 3.50
C SER A 34 5.71 -12.53 2.95
N PRO A 35 5.05 -13.67 2.73
CA PRO A 35 3.64 -13.68 2.32
C PRO A 35 2.75 -13.13 3.45
N GLN A 36 1.66 -12.46 3.08
CA GLN A 36 0.62 -11.98 4.00
C GLN A 36 1.16 -11.04 5.10
N GLY A 37 2.20 -10.27 4.78
CA GLY A 37 2.77 -9.29 5.71
C GLY A 37 1.83 -8.11 5.96
N VAL A 38 2.04 -7.40 7.06
CA VAL A 38 1.33 -6.15 7.38
C VAL A 38 2.32 -4.99 7.36
N VAL A 39 2.03 -3.95 6.56
CA VAL A 39 2.80 -2.71 6.52
C VAL A 39 1.92 -1.53 6.91
N TRP A 40 2.41 -0.68 7.80
CA TRP A 40 1.75 0.55 8.21
C TRP A 40 2.36 1.76 7.52
N PHE A 41 1.51 2.55 6.88
CA PHE A 41 1.85 3.82 6.25
C PHE A 41 1.20 4.96 7.04
N PRO A 42 1.99 5.83 7.70
CA PRO A 42 1.46 7.06 8.26
C PRO A 42 1.04 7.99 7.12
N VAL A 43 -0.19 8.51 7.19
CA VAL A 43 -0.73 9.47 6.21
C VAL A 43 -1.23 10.72 6.92
N ARG A 44 -1.05 11.89 6.30
CA ARG A 44 -1.49 13.16 6.89
C ARG A 44 -3.00 13.37 6.80
N ASP A 45 -3.60 12.95 5.69
CA ASP A 45 -5.03 13.08 5.43
C ASP A 45 -5.57 11.77 4.82
N LEU A 46 -6.11 10.91 5.68
CA LEU A 46 -6.68 9.64 5.28
C LEU A 46 -7.99 9.81 4.51
N SER A 47 -8.76 10.86 4.81
CA SER A 47 -10.04 11.13 4.15
C SER A 47 -9.83 11.52 2.68
N ALA A 48 -8.82 12.34 2.40
CA ALA A 48 -8.42 12.68 1.03
C ALA A 48 -7.93 11.45 0.26
N LEU A 49 -7.06 10.63 0.87
CA LEU A 49 -6.58 9.39 0.26
C LEU A 49 -7.72 8.42 -0.07
N HIS A 50 -8.65 8.22 0.88
CA HIS A 50 -9.81 7.36 0.69
C HIS A 50 -10.70 7.84 -0.47
N LYS A 51 -11.00 9.15 -0.54
CA LYS A 51 -11.77 9.73 -1.65
C LYS A 51 -11.09 9.51 -3.00
N GLU A 52 -9.78 9.74 -3.09
CA GLU A 52 -9.02 9.50 -4.31
C GLU A 52 -9.07 8.03 -4.73
N LEU A 53 -8.92 7.09 -3.80
CA LEU A 53 -8.99 5.66 -4.14
C LEU A 53 -10.36 5.27 -4.69
N LEU A 54 -11.44 5.84 -4.15
CA LEU A 54 -12.80 5.57 -4.62
C LEU A 54 -13.11 6.13 -6.02
N THR A 55 -12.36 7.12 -6.50
CA THR A 55 -12.56 7.65 -7.87
C THR A 55 -11.86 6.81 -8.95
N ARG A 56 -10.99 5.87 -8.56
CA ARG A 56 -10.23 5.07 -9.54
C ARG A 56 -11.15 4.06 -10.23
N PRO A 57 -11.25 4.09 -11.58
CA PRO A 57 -12.02 3.10 -12.31
C PRO A 57 -11.39 1.72 -12.09
N ASN A 58 -12.23 0.70 -11.91
CA ASN A 58 -11.81 -0.69 -11.71
C ASN A 58 -10.96 -0.95 -10.46
N ALA A 59 -11.07 -0.13 -9.42
CA ALA A 59 -10.47 -0.46 -8.13
C ALA A 59 -11.07 -1.79 -7.63
N PRO A 60 -10.24 -2.84 -7.40
CA PRO A 60 -10.72 -4.16 -7.01
C PRO A 60 -11.30 -4.18 -5.59
N MET A 61 -11.02 -3.13 -4.81
CA MET A 61 -11.46 -2.98 -3.43
C MET A 61 -12.06 -1.59 -3.20
N ARG A 62 -13.05 -1.52 -2.32
CA ARG A 62 -13.64 -0.29 -1.79
C ARG A 62 -13.46 -0.25 -0.26
N PRO A 63 -12.24 0.06 0.22
CA PRO A 63 -11.93 -0.02 1.64
C PRO A 63 -12.65 1.11 2.41
N GLY A 64 -13.16 0.81 3.60
CA GLY A 64 -13.68 1.83 4.52
C GLY A 64 -12.60 2.39 5.43
N ILE A 65 -12.93 3.48 6.14
CA ILE A 65 -12.11 4.01 7.23
C ILE A 65 -12.70 3.51 8.56
N ASP A 66 -11.88 2.83 9.36
CA ASP A 66 -12.15 2.57 10.76
C ASP A 66 -11.63 3.75 11.60
N LEU A 67 -12.56 4.51 12.18
CA LEU A 67 -12.24 5.68 13.01
C LEU A 67 -11.74 5.30 14.41
N ALA A 68 -12.01 4.08 14.87
CA ALA A 68 -11.72 3.62 16.23
C ALA A 68 -10.48 2.68 16.28
N ALA A 69 -9.75 2.54 15.18
CA ALA A 69 -8.55 1.71 15.16
C ALA A 69 -7.51 2.20 16.20
N PRO A 70 -6.73 1.28 16.82
CA PRO A 70 -5.84 1.60 17.95
C PRO A 70 -4.79 2.71 17.72
N GLY A 71 -4.51 3.07 16.46
CA GLY A 71 -3.55 4.11 16.05
C GLY A 71 -4.20 5.38 15.50
N GLY A 72 -5.51 5.55 15.68
CA GLY A 72 -6.31 6.57 15.02
C GLY A 72 -6.97 6.07 13.73
N PRO A 73 -7.69 6.95 13.01
CA PRO A 73 -8.39 6.59 11.77
C PRO A 73 -7.49 5.80 10.82
N THR A 74 -7.95 4.62 10.39
CA THR A 74 -7.16 3.69 9.57
C THR A 74 -8.00 3.10 8.44
N MET A 75 -7.41 3.00 7.25
CA MET A 75 -7.97 2.30 6.10
C MET A 75 -7.06 1.13 5.73
N GLN A 76 -7.65 -0.03 5.44
CA GLN A 76 -6.92 -1.23 5.07
C GLN A 76 -7.15 -1.61 3.61
N VAL A 77 -6.06 -1.89 2.88
CA VAL A 77 -6.09 -2.45 1.52
C VAL A 77 -5.32 -3.77 1.53
N ILE A 78 -5.79 -4.74 0.75
CA ILE A 78 -5.13 -6.03 0.56
C ILE A 78 -4.60 -6.06 -0.87
N ASP A 79 -3.29 -6.33 -1.03
CA ASP A 79 -2.71 -6.49 -2.36
C ASP A 79 -3.07 -7.85 -2.97
N PRO A 80 -2.83 -8.07 -4.28
CA PRO A 80 -3.14 -9.35 -4.93
C PRO A 80 -2.42 -10.57 -4.34
N ASN A 81 -1.33 -10.37 -3.60
CA ASN A 81 -0.53 -11.43 -2.97
C ASN A 81 -0.90 -11.63 -1.48
N GLY A 82 -1.95 -10.95 -1.00
CA GLY A 82 -2.46 -11.06 0.36
C GLY A 82 -1.75 -10.20 1.39
N ASN A 83 -0.81 -9.31 0.99
CA ASN A 83 -0.22 -8.36 1.93
C ASN A 83 -1.24 -7.30 2.33
N ILE A 84 -1.16 -6.86 3.58
CA ILE A 84 -2.06 -5.90 4.19
C ILE A 84 -1.34 -4.55 4.31
N LEU A 85 -1.85 -3.56 3.59
CA LEU A 85 -1.40 -2.18 3.68
C LEU A 85 -2.38 -1.40 4.55
N ARG A 86 -1.92 -0.89 5.69
CA ARG A 86 -2.71 -0.05 6.61
C ARG A 86 -2.27 1.39 6.47
N PHE A 87 -3.15 2.23 5.95
CA PHE A 87 -2.95 3.68 5.91
C PHE A 87 -3.58 4.28 7.16
N ALA A 88 -2.76 4.78 8.07
CA ALA A 88 -3.20 5.30 9.35
C ALA A 88 -2.90 6.78 9.46
N GLN A 89 -3.90 7.58 9.84
CA GLN A 89 -3.70 8.97 10.19
C GLN A 89 -3.39 9.06 11.67
N SER A 90 -2.13 9.36 11.98
CA SER A 90 -1.74 9.65 13.36
C SER A 90 -2.60 10.78 13.89
N PRO A 91 -3.10 10.69 15.14
CA PRO A 91 -3.59 11.87 15.84
C PRO A 91 -2.48 12.91 15.77
N SER A 92 -2.80 14.14 15.35
CA SER A 92 -1.82 15.22 15.37
C SER A 92 -1.12 15.23 16.72
N ALA A 93 0.21 15.17 16.73
CA ALA A 93 0.95 15.50 17.94
C ALA A 93 0.47 16.88 18.39
N GLN A 94 -0.09 16.95 19.60
CA GLN A 94 -0.36 18.22 20.26
C GLN A 94 0.96 18.93 20.54
#